data_AF-A0A0L0W9V6-F1
#
_entry.id   AF-A0A0L0W9V6-F1
#
_cell.length_a   1.000
_cell.length_b   1.000
_cell.length_c   1.000
_cell.angle_alpha   90.00
_cell.angle_beta   90.00
_cell.angle_gamma   90.00
#
_symmetry.space_group_name_H-M   'P 1'
#
loop_
_entity.id
_entity.type
_entity.pdbx_description
1 polymer ?
#
loop_
_entity_poly.entity_id
_entity_poly.type
_entity_poly.pdbx_seq_one_letter_code
_entity_poly.pdbx_strand_id
1 'polypeptide(L)'
;MIRDISKNIKEAILTNENLALDNYSLKEGIYLKLSINYDIEFDESLEYIVIDKENKDDSIKNRDLYMWFKERDYYSSILNDDTNKAIDLPAKKIHSTNHLSFFIKKENILNLENNKKFKYEDLLNRTDIYYDKLLKADEKFLEIHDSSIFKQRKLKKGEENKFLDKYFKEQMDYIKSEERKTSIKNHKNFILNNLNKIINGLEKLNKEVKFDNYVKIFFDENIGTYKKEQEVYLFPRIFNVNTYNIFTEDYILGLPSKNITTNDKKPYLLLRSMDCKVPTRVTLEEAIIQDVLFNFLEKQGKFKEIKMDHDYKFDGEKIHTDRKSYYSLRLDQNSEIDEFDFIPTNNENLEFNLINITNRKVRIDWEDAKSKKVLEEEKCINSLYRLKGLFCERFLLNDVKATDYFRKYEFSKGRNLKITNNMKSIFIVNRESLHDFFSHGIDISFKETVNKMTKDFIKERIRYLTEGINLWDVMGAYNLRVSLLDYFKKEGEESLENQIKKVLESLEGKLTKDNKELLCENDREFYFLSGQLAYYLLSLSQAKRKTYGMFEGILNARNSEKIKKELIHLFELYKHEIGIGNILFKRTFSSVIGHRTTTKLDEKNEEMLLVGITYDNIFYRGKEEKKND
;
A
#
# COMPACT_ATOMS: atom_id res chain seq x y z
N MET A 1 6.60 6.02 -19.35
CA MET A 1 6.88 5.10 -18.22
C MET A 1 6.92 3.64 -18.63
N ILE A 2 5.80 2.90 -18.83
CA ILE A 2 5.86 1.43 -19.07
C ILE A 2 6.82 1.09 -20.22
N ARG A 3 6.71 1.80 -21.35
CA ARG A 3 7.63 1.65 -22.48
C ARG A 3 9.10 1.91 -22.14
N ASP A 4 9.37 2.83 -21.22
CA ASP A 4 10.73 3.21 -20.81
C ASP A 4 11.31 2.10 -19.91
N ILE A 5 10.55 1.67 -18.91
CA ILE A 5 10.93 0.55 -18.03
C ILE A 5 11.10 -0.75 -18.83
N SER A 6 10.23 -0.98 -19.82
CA SER A 6 10.31 -2.16 -20.70
C SER A 6 11.62 -2.24 -21.49
N LYS A 7 12.32 -1.12 -21.73
CA LYS A 7 13.65 -1.16 -22.37
C LYS A 7 14.69 -1.76 -21.42
N ASN A 8 14.76 -1.28 -20.18
CA ASN A 8 15.71 -1.78 -19.19
C ASN A 8 15.48 -3.27 -18.87
N ILE A 9 14.23 -3.69 -18.72
CA ILE A 9 13.94 -5.11 -18.45
C ILE A 9 14.22 -5.99 -19.67
N LYS A 10 14.05 -5.49 -20.90
CA LYS A 10 14.44 -6.20 -22.12
C LYS A 10 15.94 -6.49 -22.12
N GLU A 11 16.75 -5.49 -21.81
CA GLU A 11 18.20 -5.64 -21.69
C GLU A 11 18.57 -6.65 -20.57
N ALA A 12 17.87 -6.59 -19.43
CA ALA A 12 18.08 -7.53 -18.34
C ALA A 12 17.76 -8.99 -18.72
N ILE A 13 16.67 -9.23 -19.46
CA ILE A 13 16.28 -10.57 -19.93
C ILE A 13 17.36 -11.17 -20.86
N LEU A 14 18.03 -10.34 -21.68
CA LEU A 14 19.14 -10.81 -22.52
C LEU A 14 20.35 -11.27 -21.71
N THR A 15 20.53 -10.75 -20.49
CA THR A 15 21.62 -11.13 -19.57
C THR A 15 21.23 -12.23 -18.58
N ASN A 16 19.96 -12.30 -18.19
CA ASN A 16 19.41 -13.29 -17.28
C ASN A 16 18.08 -13.82 -17.83
N GLU A 17 18.14 -14.94 -18.55
CA GLU A 17 16.97 -15.62 -19.10
C GLU A 17 15.97 -16.09 -18.04
N ASN A 18 16.41 -16.22 -16.78
CA ASN A 18 15.57 -16.68 -15.67
C ASN A 18 14.81 -15.55 -14.96
N LEU A 19 14.96 -14.28 -15.35
CA LEU A 19 14.32 -13.14 -14.67
C LEU A 19 12.80 -13.32 -14.50
N ALA A 20 12.13 -13.89 -15.50
CA ALA A 20 10.70 -14.18 -15.42
C ALA A 20 10.39 -15.27 -14.38
N LEU A 21 11.19 -16.33 -14.33
CA LEU A 21 11.06 -17.43 -13.37
C LEU A 21 11.40 -16.97 -11.97
N ASP A 22 12.45 -16.17 -11.78
CA ASP A 22 12.81 -15.56 -10.50
C ASP A 22 11.65 -14.76 -9.92
N ASN A 23 10.84 -14.14 -10.78
CA ASN A 23 9.65 -13.38 -10.43
C ASN A 23 8.32 -14.17 -10.46
N TYR A 24 8.37 -15.48 -10.63
CA TYR A 24 7.19 -16.36 -10.54
C TYR A 24 7.05 -16.98 -9.13
N SER A 25 5.82 -17.35 -8.75
CA SER A 25 5.52 -18.07 -7.51
C SER A 25 4.38 -19.07 -7.72
N LEU A 26 4.56 -20.30 -7.23
CA LEU A 26 3.53 -21.32 -7.27
C LEU A 26 2.28 -20.92 -6.49
N LYS A 27 1.12 -21.32 -7.01
CA LYS A 27 -0.18 -21.15 -6.34
C LYS A 27 -0.42 -22.24 -5.31
N GLU A 28 -1.30 -21.95 -4.37
CA GLU A 28 -1.85 -22.93 -3.44
C GLU A 28 -2.45 -24.12 -4.17
N GLY A 29 -2.08 -25.33 -3.72
CA GLY A 29 -2.44 -26.57 -4.38
C GLY A 29 -1.44 -27.70 -4.18
N ILE A 30 -1.82 -28.87 -4.67
CA ILE A 30 -0.94 -30.03 -4.79
C ILE A 30 -0.38 -30.12 -6.21
N TYR A 31 0.91 -30.43 -6.30
CA TYR A 31 1.68 -30.55 -7.54
C TYR A 31 2.22 -31.96 -7.62
N LEU A 32 1.88 -32.70 -8.69
CA LEU A 32 2.24 -34.10 -8.88
C LEU A 32 3.08 -34.25 -10.13
N LYS A 33 4.18 -34.98 -10.03
CA LYS A 33 5.04 -35.33 -11.16
C LYS A 33 4.79 -36.78 -11.53
N LEU A 34 4.40 -37.00 -12.78
CA LEU A 34 4.11 -38.33 -13.34
C LEU A 34 5.02 -38.60 -14.54
N SER A 35 5.24 -39.87 -14.83
CA SER A 35 5.86 -40.32 -16.08
C SER A 35 4.82 -40.96 -16.98
N ILE A 36 4.86 -40.65 -18.27
CA ILE A 36 3.96 -41.26 -19.25
C ILE A 36 4.27 -42.74 -19.53
N ASN A 37 5.50 -43.17 -19.20
CA ASN A 37 6.01 -44.51 -19.50
C ASN A 37 5.76 -45.53 -18.37
N TYR A 38 5.26 -45.09 -17.22
CA TYR A 38 5.03 -45.92 -16.05
C TYR A 38 3.56 -45.86 -15.62
N ASP A 39 3.07 -46.94 -15.02
CA ASP A 39 1.75 -46.94 -14.38
C ASP A 39 1.72 -45.96 -13.19
N ILE A 40 0.54 -45.40 -12.90
CA ILE A 40 0.40 -44.46 -11.78
C ILE A 40 0.23 -45.24 -10.48
N GLU A 41 1.16 -45.03 -9.55
CA GLU A 41 1.11 -45.54 -8.18
C GLU A 41 1.07 -44.38 -7.19
N PHE A 42 0.10 -44.41 -6.26
CA PHE A 42 -0.05 -43.42 -5.18
C PHE A 42 0.52 -43.99 -3.88
N ASP A 43 1.84 -44.15 -3.86
CA ASP A 43 2.64 -44.65 -2.74
C ASP A 43 3.86 -43.76 -2.48
N GLU A 44 4.87 -44.29 -1.77
CA GLU A 44 6.09 -43.56 -1.40
C GLU A 44 6.94 -43.12 -2.61
N SER A 45 6.73 -43.69 -3.80
CA SER A 45 7.45 -43.33 -5.03
C SER A 45 6.89 -42.08 -5.72
N LEU A 46 5.69 -41.62 -5.35
CA LEU A 46 5.03 -40.47 -5.97
C LEU A 46 5.74 -39.17 -5.59
N GLU A 47 6.35 -38.51 -6.59
CA GLU A 47 6.93 -37.19 -6.42
C GLU A 47 5.83 -36.11 -6.41
N TYR A 48 5.57 -35.50 -5.24
CA TYR A 48 4.64 -34.39 -5.12
C TYR A 48 5.10 -33.33 -4.10
N ILE A 49 4.55 -32.12 -4.23
CA ILE A 49 4.64 -31.07 -3.20
C ILE A 49 3.25 -30.46 -2.93
N VAL A 50 3.08 -29.92 -1.73
CA VAL A 50 1.89 -29.16 -1.35
C VAL A 50 2.30 -27.73 -1.03
N ILE A 51 1.65 -26.77 -1.70
CA ILE A 51 1.82 -25.34 -1.46
C ILE A 51 0.63 -24.86 -0.64
N ASP A 52 0.91 -24.42 0.59
CA ASP A 52 -0.05 -23.78 1.50
C ASP A 52 0.39 -22.31 1.71
N LYS A 53 -0.56 -21.37 1.59
CA LYS A 53 -0.29 -19.94 1.76
C LYS A 53 -0.20 -19.53 3.23
N GLU A 54 -0.82 -20.28 4.14
CA GLU A 54 -0.82 -19.98 5.58
C GLU A 54 0.44 -20.51 6.28
N ASN A 55 0.96 -21.67 5.84
CA ASN A 55 2.17 -22.29 6.38
C ASN A 55 3.34 -22.29 5.37
N LYS A 56 4.05 -21.17 5.25
CA LYS A 56 5.16 -21.03 4.29
C LYS A 56 6.38 -21.91 4.61
N ASP A 57 6.65 -22.19 5.88
CA ASP A 57 7.88 -22.86 6.33
C ASP A 57 7.89 -24.39 6.12
N ASP A 58 6.73 -25.07 6.09
CA ASP A 58 6.67 -26.53 5.89
C ASP A 58 6.65 -26.96 4.40
N SER A 59 6.44 -26.01 3.48
CA SER A 59 6.20 -26.27 2.05
C SER A 59 7.46 -26.52 1.19
N ILE A 60 8.67 -26.39 1.76
CA ILE A 60 9.95 -26.47 1.02
C ILE A 60 10.87 -27.57 1.58
N LYS A 61 10.34 -28.77 1.84
CA LYS A 61 11.18 -29.92 2.21
C LYS A 61 12.06 -30.43 1.05
N ASN A 62 11.64 -30.19 -0.21
CA ASN A 62 12.39 -30.57 -1.40
C ASN A 62 12.52 -29.38 -2.38
N ARG A 63 13.62 -28.64 -2.25
CA ARG A 63 13.91 -27.43 -3.04
C ARG A 63 14.06 -27.73 -4.54
N ASP A 64 14.66 -28.86 -4.89
CA ASP A 64 14.89 -29.25 -6.28
C ASP A 64 13.56 -29.55 -6.97
N LEU A 65 12.68 -30.30 -6.31
CA LEU A 65 11.34 -30.59 -6.81
C LEU A 65 10.47 -29.32 -6.89
N TYR A 66 10.60 -28.41 -5.92
CA TYR A 66 9.95 -27.10 -5.99
C TYR A 66 10.39 -26.30 -7.23
N MET A 67 11.70 -26.21 -7.49
CA MET A 67 12.21 -25.50 -8.67
C MET A 67 11.78 -26.20 -9.98
N TRP A 68 11.78 -27.53 -9.99
CA TRP A 68 11.30 -28.34 -11.12
C TRP A 68 9.84 -28.03 -11.47
N PHE A 69 8.96 -27.95 -10.48
CA PHE A 69 7.55 -27.58 -10.67
C PHE A 69 7.39 -26.10 -11.02
N LYS A 70 8.14 -25.21 -10.36
CA LYS A 70 8.07 -23.76 -10.60
C LYS A 70 8.32 -23.42 -12.06
N GLU A 71 9.34 -24.03 -12.65
CA GLU A 71 9.68 -23.82 -14.06
C GLU A 71 8.54 -24.29 -14.99
N ARG A 72 8.02 -25.50 -14.78
CA ARG A 72 6.95 -26.07 -15.62
C ARG A 72 5.60 -25.38 -15.42
N ASP A 73 5.28 -24.98 -14.20
CA ASP A 73 4.04 -24.28 -13.88
C ASP A 73 3.97 -22.91 -14.58
N TYR A 74 5.10 -22.21 -14.68
CA TYR A 74 5.21 -20.97 -15.45
C TYR A 74 4.87 -21.18 -16.93
N TYR A 75 5.38 -22.26 -17.54
CA TYR A 75 5.12 -22.60 -18.95
C TYR A 75 3.73 -23.21 -19.21
N SER A 76 3.03 -23.64 -18.16
CA SER A 76 1.73 -24.33 -18.25
C SER A 76 0.53 -23.53 -17.75
N SER A 77 0.76 -22.33 -17.21
CA SER A 77 -0.30 -21.51 -16.59
C SER A 77 -1.04 -20.63 -17.60
N ILE A 78 -2.35 -20.45 -17.37
CA ILE A 78 -3.18 -19.50 -18.11
C ILE A 78 -2.67 -18.06 -17.89
N LEU A 79 -2.62 -17.29 -18.98
CA LEU A 79 -2.19 -15.90 -18.94
C LEU A 79 -3.11 -15.04 -18.05
N ASN A 80 -2.50 -14.27 -17.15
CA ASN A 80 -3.18 -13.34 -16.22
C ASN A 80 -4.25 -13.98 -15.32
N ASP A 81 -4.22 -15.30 -15.12
CA ASP A 81 -5.25 -16.05 -14.39
C ASP A 81 -6.67 -15.85 -14.94
N ASP A 82 -6.78 -15.38 -16.18
CA ASP A 82 -8.04 -15.11 -16.82
C ASP A 82 -8.60 -16.40 -17.42
N THR A 83 -9.57 -17.02 -16.74
CA THR A 83 -10.24 -18.22 -17.24
C THR A 83 -10.90 -18.04 -18.62
N ASN A 84 -11.14 -16.80 -19.08
CA ASN A 84 -11.56 -16.54 -20.47
C ASN A 84 -10.45 -16.82 -21.50
N LYS A 85 -9.19 -16.92 -21.08
CA LYS A 85 -8.05 -17.33 -21.88
C LYS A 85 -7.71 -18.82 -21.75
N ALA A 86 -8.52 -19.60 -21.04
CA ALA A 86 -8.36 -21.05 -21.00
C ALA A 86 -8.48 -21.66 -22.41
N ILE A 87 -7.79 -22.77 -22.66
CA ILE A 87 -8.05 -23.61 -23.85
C ILE A 87 -9.42 -24.27 -23.72
N ASP A 88 -9.76 -24.58 -22.47
CA ASP A 88 -10.99 -25.21 -22.06
C ASP A 88 -12.21 -24.27 -22.08
N LEU A 89 -12.47 -23.56 -23.16
CA LEU A 89 -13.70 -22.77 -23.33
C LEU A 89 -14.88 -23.63 -23.84
N PRO A 90 -16.15 -23.27 -23.56
CA PRO A 90 -16.59 -22.26 -22.61
C PRO A 90 -16.65 -22.75 -21.15
N ALA A 91 -16.37 -24.04 -20.86
CA ALA A 91 -16.62 -24.62 -19.53
C ALA A 91 -15.63 -24.17 -18.44
N LYS A 92 -14.39 -23.83 -18.84
CA LYS A 92 -13.32 -23.26 -18.01
C LYS A 92 -13.04 -24.11 -16.77
N LYS A 93 -12.82 -25.41 -16.97
CA LYS A 93 -12.57 -26.37 -15.88
C LYS A 93 -11.12 -26.83 -15.84
N ILE A 94 -10.54 -27.10 -17.01
CA ILE A 94 -9.12 -27.42 -17.16
C ILE A 94 -8.35 -26.12 -17.41
N HIS A 95 -7.38 -25.86 -16.54
CA HIS A 95 -6.65 -24.59 -16.46
C HIS A 95 -5.20 -24.68 -16.93
N SER A 96 -4.75 -25.84 -17.41
CA SER A 96 -3.44 -25.99 -18.05
C SER A 96 -3.49 -25.53 -19.50
N THR A 97 -2.35 -25.11 -20.03
CA THR A 97 -2.23 -24.55 -21.39
C THR A 97 -1.59 -25.47 -22.40
N ASN A 98 -1.21 -26.69 -22.00
CA ASN A 98 -0.52 -27.65 -22.84
C ASN A 98 -0.84 -29.10 -22.44
N HIS A 99 -0.47 -30.07 -23.27
CA HIS A 99 -0.72 -31.50 -23.04
C HIS A 99 0.20 -32.12 -21.99
N LEU A 100 1.30 -31.45 -21.64
CA LEU A 100 2.29 -31.90 -20.65
C LEU A 100 1.84 -31.63 -19.21
N SER A 101 0.69 -30.99 -19.03
CA SER A 101 0.17 -30.64 -17.72
C SER A 101 -1.35 -30.69 -17.66
N PHE A 102 -1.89 -30.99 -16.47
CA PHE A 102 -3.32 -31.05 -16.23
C PHE A 102 -3.66 -30.32 -14.95
N PHE A 103 -4.18 -29.09 -15.08
CA PHE A 103 -4.53 -28.25 -13.94
C PHE A 103 -6.04 -28.19 -13.76
N ILE A 104 -6.51 -28.46 -12.56
CA ILE A 104 -7.94 -28.44 -12.25
C ILE A 104 -8.13 -28.01 -10.79
N LYS A 105 -9.22 -27.29 -10.50
CA LYS A 105 -9.55 -26.98 -9.10
C LYS A 105 -9.94 -28.25 -8.36
N LYS A 106 -9.51 -28.37 -7.10
CA LYS A 106 -9.83 -29.48 -6.19
C LYS A 106 -11.33 -29.82 -6.18
N GLU A 107 -12.18 -28.80 -6.11
CA GLU A 107 -13.65 -28.92 -6.10
C GLU A 107 -14.25 -29.54 -7.38
N ASN A 108 -13.54 -29.48 -8.51
CA ASN A 108 -14.00 -30.05 -9.78
C ASN A 108 -13.55 -31.51 -9.98
N ILE A 109 -12.63 -32.02 -9.15
CA ILE A 109 -12.08 -33.38 -9.28
C ILE A 109 -12.39 -34.26 -8.06
N LEU A 110 -12.42 -33.71 -6.84
CA LEU A 110 -12.72 -34.43 -5.59
C LEU A 110 -14.15 -34.16 -5.09
N ASN A 111 -14.77 -35.15 -4.44
CA ASN A 111 -16.00 -34.96 -3.67
C ASN A 111 -15.70 -34.16 -2.39
N LEU A 112 -16.23 -32.94 -2.29
CA LEU A 112 -16.20 -32.15 -1.06
C LEU A 112 -17.58 -32.20 -0.39
N GLU A 113 -17.63 -32.27 0.94
CA GLU A 113 -18.84 -32.47 1.75
C GLU A 113 -19.99 -31.48 1.50
N ASN A 114 -19.76 -30.38 0.75
CA ASN A 114 -20.77 -29.35 0.46
C ASN A 114 -20.82 -28.85 -1.00
N ASN A 115 -20.30 -29.57 -2.02
CA ASN A 115 -20.40 -29.12 -3.42
C ASN A 115 -20.60 -30.24 -4.46
N LYS A 116 -21.31 -29.91 -5.55
CA LYS A 116 -21.58 -30.77 -6.71
C LYS A 116 -20.27 -31.19 -7.38
N LYS A 117 -19.80 -32.42 -7.15
CA LYS A 117 -18.75 -33.05 -7.97
C LYS A 117 -19.13 -32.97 -9.45
N PHE A 118 -18.16 -32.59 -10.28
CA PHE A 118 -18.29 -32.72 -11.73
C PHE A 118 -18.43 -34.22 -12.03
N LYS A 119 -19.50 -34.63 -12.72
CA LYS A 119 -19.75 -36.06 -12.95
C LYS A 119 -18.53 -36.66 -13.66
N TYR A 120 -18.21 -37.91 -13.33
CA TYR A 120 -17.04 -38.58 -13.89
C TYR A 120 -17.11 -38.61 -15.43
N GLU A 121 -18.28 -38.88 -15.99
CA GLU A 121 -18.53 -38.86 -17.43
C GLU A 121 -18.33 -37.47 -18.04
N ASP A 122 -18.76 -36.42 -17.33
CA ASP A 122 -18.56 -35.04 -17.77
C ASP A 122 -17.06 -34.70 -17.77
N LEU A 123 -16.30 -35.15 -16.75
CA LEU A 123 -14.85 -34.92 -16.66
C LEU A 123 -14.08 -35.64 -17.75
N LEU A 124 -14.45 -36.89 -18.06
CA LEU A 124 -13.89 -37.65 -19.18
C LEU A 124 -14.11 -36.94 -20.51
N ASN A 125 -15.37 -36.61 -20.81
CA ASN A 125 -15.73 -35.89 -22.03
C ASN A 125 -15.00 -34.53 -22.11
N ARG A 126 -14.89 -33.84 -20.97
CA ARG A 126 -14.21 -32.55 -20.94
C ARG A 126 -12.71 -32.66 -21.22
N THR A 127 -12.08 -33.67 -20.63
CA THR A 127 -10.68 -33.99 -20.87
C THR A 127 -10.44 -34.32 -22.34
N ASP A 128 -11.32 -35.13 -22.94
CA ASP A 128 -11.27 -35.47 -24.36
C ASP A 128 -11.32 -34.22 -25.27
N ILE A 129 -12.30 -33.35 -25.04
CA ILE A 129 -12.46 -32.07 -25.76
C ILE A 129 -11.25 -31.15 -25.56
N TYR A 130 -10.67 -31.12 -24.36
CA TYR A 130 -9.51 -30.27 -24.06
C TYR A 130 -8.30 -30.66 -24.94
N TYR A 131 -7.98 -31.95 -25.01
CA TYR A 131 -6.87 -32.43 -25.84
C TYR A 131 -7.15 -32.28 -27.34
N ASP A 132 -8.39 -32.45 -27.78
CA ASP A 132 -8.76 -32.21 -29.19
C ASP A 132 -8.55 -30.76 -29.63
N LYS A 133 -8.72 -29.81 -28.70
CA LYS A 133 -8.43 -28.39 -28.97
C LYS A 133 -6.94 -28.10 -29.06
N LEU A 134 -6.09 -28.82 -28.32
CA LEU A 134 -4.63 -28.68 -28.42
C LEU A 134 -4.12 -29.08 -29.82
N LEU A 135 -4.81 -30.02 -30.49
CA LEU A 135 -4.53 -30.41 -31.87
C LEU A 135 -4.93 -29.33 -32.89
N LYS A 136 -5.86 -28.44 -32.55
CA LYS A 136 -6.39 -27.35 -33.40
C LYS A 136 -5.85 -25.98 -33.00
N ALA A 137 -4.61 -25.93 -32.53
CA ALA A 137 -4.02 -24.69 -32.01
C ALA A 137 -3.83 -23.61 -33.09
N ASP A 138 -3.65 -24.03 -34.35
CA ASP A 138 -3.52 -23.17 -35.53
C ASP A 138 -4.74 -22.27 -35.77
N GLU A 139 -5.96 -22.76 -35.50
CA GLU A 139 -7.20 -21.98 -35.60
C GLU A 139 -7.11 -20.69 -34.77
N LYS A 140 -6.45 -20.75 -33.60
CA LYS A 140 -6.33 -19.59 -32.70
C LYS A 140 -5.36 -18.52 -33.23
N PHE A 141 -4.35 -18.91 -34.00
CA PHE A 141 -3.44 -17.95 -34.64
C PHE A 141 -4.15 -17.18 -35.76
N LEU A 142 -5.04 -17.84 -36.51
CA LEU A 142 -5.85 -17.16 -37.53
C LEU A 142 -6.81 -16.14 -36.93
N GLU A 143 -7.33 -16.38 -35.71
CA GLU A 143 -8.17 -15.41 -35.00
C GLU A 143 -7.46 -14.07 -34.71
N ILE A 144 -6.12 -14.04 -34.65
CA ILE A 144 -5.35 -12.80 -34.50
C ILE A 144 -5.67 -11.82 -35.62
N HIS A 145 -5.76 -12.35 -36.85
CA HIS A 145 -6.14 -11.61 -38.05
C HIS A 145 -7.65 -11.46 -38.16
N ASP A 146 -8.38 -12.57 -38.07
CA ASP A 146 -9.80 -12.62 -38.37
C ASP A 146 -10.66 -11.86 -37.37
N SER A 147 -10.18 -11.58 -36.17
CA SER A 147 -10.92 -10.76 -35.21
C SER A 147 -10.71 -9.25 -35.41
N SER A 148 -9.68 -8.84 -36.16
CA SER A 148 -9.32 -7.43 -36.29
C SER A 148 -10.35 -6.65 -37.12
N ILE A 149 -10.69 -5.44 -36.69
CA ILE A 149 -11.49 -4.49 -37.47
C ILE A 149 -10.67 -3.75 -38.53
N PHE A 150 -9.34 -3.84 -38.44
CA PHE A 150 -8.39 -3.23 -39.38
C PHE A 150 -7.96 -4.20 -40.49
N LYS A 151 -8.47 -5.45 -40.48
CA LYS A 151 -8.27 -6.38 -41.60
C LYS A 151 -8.97 -5.83 -42.84
N GLN A 152 -8.33 -5.95 -44.00
CA GLN A 152 -8.94 -5.53 -45.27
C GLN A 152 -10.12 -6.43 -45.66
N ARG A 153 -9.95 -7.75 -45.47
CA ARG A 153 -10.95 -8.79 -45.71
C ARG A 153 -10.56 -10.05 -44.96
N LYS A 154 -11.47 -11.03 -44.89
CA LYS A 154 -11.13 -12.38 -44.43
C LYS A 154 -10.12 -13.03 -45.39
N LEU A 155 -9.16 -13.76 -44.84
CA LEU A 155 -8.17 -14.50 -45.62
C LEU A 155 -8.86 -15.65 -46.37
N LYS A 156 -8.42 -15.92 -47.60
CA LYS A 156 -8.83 -17.11 -48.36
C LYS A 156 -7.90 -18.27 -48.03
N LYS A 157 -8.37 -19.50 -48.28
CA LYS A 157 -7.59 -20.73 -48.18
C LYS A 157 -6.32 -20.60 -49.06
N GLY A 158 -5.14 -20.66 -48.42
CA GLY A 158 -3.82 -20.41 -49.04
C GLY A 158 -3.17 -19.08 -48.65
N GLU A 159 -3.96 -18.03 -48.41
CA GLU A 159 -3.46 -16.77 -47.81
C GLU A 159 -3.29 -16.91 -46.30
N GLU A 160 -4.11 -17.75 -45.67
CA GLU A 160 -3.98 -18.18 -44.28
C GLU A 160 -2.59 -18.75 -44.00
N ASN A 161 -2.12 -19.70 -44.82
CA ASN A 161 -0.78 -20.29 -44.68
C ASN A 161 0.30 -19.23 -44.85
N LYS A 162 0.19 -18.35 -45.85
CA LYS A 162 1.16 -17.24 -46.03
C LYS A 162 1.21 -16.31 -44.82
N PHE A 163 0.06 -16.00 -44.22
CA PHE A 163 0.01 -15.19 -43.00
C PHE A 163 0.72 -15.88 -41.84
N LEU A 164 0.39 -17.15 -41.61
CA LEU A 164 0.96 -17.93 -40.51
C LEU A 164 2.46 -18.16 -40.70
N ASP A 165 2.91 -18.49 -41.92
CA ASP A 165 4.33 -18.68 -42.25
C ASP A 165 5.11 -17.36 -42.17
N LYS A 166 4.44 -16.22 -42.38
CA LYS A 166 5.08 -14.90 -42.27
C LYS A 166 5.37 -14.51 -40.81
N TYR A 167 4.41 -14.70 -39.91
CA TYR A 167 4.53 -14.18 -38.53
C TYR A 167 4.84 -15.26 -37.48
N PHE A 168 4.60 -16.54 -37.77
CA PHE A 168 4.57 -17.63 -36.79
C PHE A 168 5.16 -18.94 -37.34
N LYS A 169 6.14 -18.86 -38.24
CA LYS A 169 6.69 -20.02 -38.96
C LYS A 169 7.11 -21.15 -38.03
N GLU A 170 7.93 -20.84 -37.03
CA GLU A 170 8.47 -21.83 -36.09
C GLU A 170 7.36 -22.52 -35.30
N GLN A 171 6.37 -21.75 -34.84
CA GLN A 171 5.22 -22.29 -34.10
C GLN A 171 4.36 -23.18 -35.01
N MET A 172 4.17 -22.80 -36.28
CA MET A 172 3.42 -23.62 -37.23
C MET A 172 4.12 -24.92 -37.59
N ASP A 173 5.44 -24.88 -37.79
CA ASP A 173 6.24 -26.08 -38.06
C ASP A 173 6.13 -27.07 -36.88
N TYR A 174 6.21 -26.57 -35.65
CA TYR A 174 6.01 -27.37 -34.45
C TYR A 174 4.57 -27.89 -34.29
N ILE A 175 3.53 -27.05 -34.49
CA ILE A 175 2.11 -27.44 -34.40
C ILE A 175 1.78 -28.56 -35.39
N LYS A 176 2.32 -28.49 -36.62
CA LYS A 176 2.06 -29.45 -37.69
C LYS A 176 2.88 -30.75 -37.55
N SER A 177 3.92 -30.75 -36.72
CA SER A 177 4.80 -31.92 -36.53
C SER A 177 4.04 -33.15 -36.04
N GLU A 178 4.38 -34.31 -36.59
CA GLU A 178 3.80 -35.60 -36.15
C GLU A 178 4.27 -35.98 -34.74
N GLU A 179 5.46 -35.53 -34.33
CA GLU A 179 5.97 -35.68 -32.97
C GLU A 179 5.02 -35.04 -31.95
N ARG A 180 4.67 -33.75 -32.13
CA ARG A 180 3.75 -33.05 -31.23
C ARG A 180 2.37 -33.71 -31.22
N LYS A 181 1.81 -34.04 -32.39
CA LYS A 181 0.48 -34.69 -32.48
C LYS A 181 0.47 -36.04 -31.77
N THR A 182 1.54 -36.82 -31.91
CA THR A 182 1.68 -38.11 -31.23
C THR A 182 1.82 -37.92 -29.72
N SER A 183 2.63 -36.96 -29.29
CA SER A 183 2.76 -36.59 -27.88
C SER A 183 1.41 -36.21 -27.26
N ILE A 184 0.62 -35.34 -27.91
CA ILE A 184 -0.72 -34.96 -27.44
C ILE A 184 -1.64 -36.19 -27.30
N LYS A 185 -1.65 -37.08 -28.29
CA LYS A 185 -2.46 -38.32 -28.25
C LYS A 185 -2.05 -39.25 -27.11
N ASN A 186 -0.75 -39.40 -26.88
CA ASN A 186 -0.25 -40.25 -25.79
C ASN A 186 -0.67 -39.70 -24.42
N HIS A 187 -0.49 -38.39 -24.19
CA HIS A 187 -0.87 -37.72 -22.96
C HIS A 187 -2.39 -37.75 -22.73
N LYS A 188 -3.17 -37.52 -23.80
CA LYS A 188 -4.62 -37.67 -23.80
C LYS A 188 -5.04 -39.06 -23.33
N ASN A 189 -4.51 -40.11 -23.96
CA ASN A 189 -4.84 -41.49 -23.63
C ASN A 189 -4.42 -41.84 -22.20
N PHE A 190 -3.24 -41.38 -21.76
CA PHE A 190 -2.76 -41.61 -20.41
C PHE A 190 -3.71 -41.04 -19.35
N ILE A 191 -4.11 -39.77 -19.48
CA ILE A 191 -5.03 -39.15 -18.52
C ILE A 191 -6.39 -39.84 -18.56
N LEU A 192 -6.96 -40.09 -19.75
CA LEU A 192 -8.29 -40.71 -19.87
C LEU A 192 -8.32 -42.13 -19.26
N ASN A 193 -7.31 -42.95 -19.55
CA ASN A 193 -7.24 -44.33 -19.05
C ASN A 193 -6.99 -44.39 -17.54
N ASN A 194 -6.31 -43.39 -16.97
CA ASN A 194 -5.93 -43.37 -15.56
C ASN A 194 -6.77 -42.41 -14.71
N LEU A 195 -7.76 -41.72 -15.26
CA LEU A 195 -8.51 -40.68 -14.55
C LEU A 195 -9.13 -41.18 -13.24
N ASN A 196 -9.72 -42.37 -13.24
CA ASN A 196 -10.29 -42.97 -12.02
C ASN A 196 -9.21 -43.27 -10.97
N LYS A 197 -8.05 -43.81 -11.39
CA LYS A 197 -6.91 -44.04 -10.49
C LYS A 197 -6.42 -42.73 -9.88
N ILE A 198 -6.31 -41.67 -10.69
CA ILE A 198 -5.90 -40.32 -10.25
C ILE A 198 -6.89 -39.79 -9.20
N ILE A 199 -8.19 -39.86 -9.45
CA ILE A 199 -9.21 -39.37 -8.50
C ILE A 199 -9.11 -40.13 -7.17
N ASN A 200 -9.11 -41.46 -7.20
CA ASN A 200 -9.07 -42.27 -5.98
C ASN A 200 -7.76 -42.06 -5.21
N GLY A 201 -6.64 -41.95 -5.92
CA GLY A 201 -5.34 -41.65 -5.33
C GLY A 201 -5.30 -40.29 -4.65
N LEU A 202 -5.85 -39.25 -5.28
CA LEU A 202 -5.96 -37.92 -4.69
C LEU A 202 -6.92 -37.87 -3.50
N GLU A 203 -8.01 -38.64 -3.52
CA GLU A 203 -8.94 -38.76 -2.39
C GLU A 203 -8.24 -39.41 -1.18
N LYS A 204 -7.39 -40.43 -1.40
CA LYS A 204 -6.56 -41.02 -0.34
C LYS A 204 -5.51 -40.02 0.15
N LEU A 205 -4.77 -39.42 -0.76
CA LEU A 205 -3.69 -38.49 -0.43
C LEU A 205 -4.20 -37.26 0.34
N ASN A 206 -5.36 -36.72 -0.01
CA ASN A 206 -5.96 -35.58 0.69
C ASN A 206 -6.38 -35.89 2.15
N LYS A 207 -6.51 -37.18 2.53
CA LYS A 207 -6.73 -37.59 3.92
C LYS A 207 -5.43 -37.59 4.73
N GLU A 208 -4.30 -37.81 4.07
CA GLU A 208 -2.96 -37.89 4.68
C GLU A 208 -2.29 -36.50 4.72
N VAL A 209 -2.33 -35.80 3.60
CA VAL A 209 -1.78 -34.45 3.42
C VAL A 209 -2.87 -33.55 2.85
N LYS A 210 -3.45 -32.72 3.71
CA LYS A 210 -4.50 -31.79 3.30
C LYS A 210 -3.91 -30.72 2.37
N PHE A 211 -4.54 -30.50 1.22
CA PHE A 211 -4.21 -29.43 0.28
C PHE A 211 -5.49 -28.76 -0.20
N ASP A 212 -5.45 -27.50 -0.64
CA ASP A 212 -6.64 -26.78 -1.12
C ASP A 212 -6.43 -26.12 -2.48
N ASN A 213 -7.49 -25.54 -3.04
CA ASN A 213 -7.50 -24.81 -4.31
C ASN A 213 -7.23 -25.65 -5.59
N TYR A 214 -5.98 -26.02 -5.90
CA TYR A 214 -5.61 -26.68 -7.17
C TYR A 214 -5.05 -28.09 -7.00
N VAL A 215 -5.35 -28.94 -7.98
CA VAL A 215 -4.58 -30.14 -8.32
C VAL A 215 -3.87 -29.85 -9.64
N LYS A 216 -2.54 -29.95 -9.65
CA LYS A 216 -1.72 -29.74 -10.84
C LYS A 216 -0.85 -30.95 -11.10
N ILE A 217 -1.06 -31.60 -12.23
CA ILE A 217 -0.30 -32.76 -12.67
C ILE A 217 0.65 -32.32 -13.78
N PHE A 218 1.89 -32.81 -13.73
CA PHE A 218 2.94 -32.55 -14.70
C PHE A 218 3.55 -33.85 -15.18
N PHE A 219 3.87 -33.92 -16.46
CA PHE A 219 4.61 -35.04 -17.03
C PHE A 219 6.11 -34.75 -17.02
N ASP A 220 6.91 -35.77 -16.70
CA ASP A 220 8.37 -35.70 -16.65
C ASP A 220 8.98 -35.66 -18.05
N GLU A 221 8.84 -34.50 -18.67
CA GLU A 221 9.23 -34.19 -20.03
C GLU A 221 10.27 -33.06 -20.05
N ASN A 222 11.01 -32.98 -21.16
CA ASN A 222 12.04 -31.97 -21.34
C ASN A 222 11.45 -30.56 -21.27
N ILE A 223 12.13 -29.66 -20.57
CA ILE A 223 11.66 -28.28 -20.40
C ILE A 223 11.52 -27.52 -21.73
N GLY A 224 12.35 -27.84 -22.74
CA GLY A 224 12.23 -27.27 -24.07
C GLY A 224 10.87 -27.54 -24.73
N THR A 225 10.24 -28.68 -24.44
CA THR A 225 8.89 -29.00 -24.92
C THR A 225 7.84 -28.11 -24.24
N TYR A 226 7.97 -27.89 -22.93
CA TYR A 226 7.12 -26.94 -22.18
C TYR A 226 7.25 -25.51 -22.73
N LYS A 227 8.46 -25.05 -23.04
CA LYS A 227 8.70 -23.71 -23.63
C LYS A 227 8.01 -23.57 -24.99
N LYS A 228 8.17 -24.56 -25.88
CA LYS A 228 7.48 -24.57 -27.20
C LYS A 228 5.96 -24.57 -27.07
N GLU A 229 5.41 -25.37 -26.16
CA GLU A 229 3.96 -25.37 -25.91
C GLU A 229 3.46 -24.04 -25.30
N GLN A 230 4.27 -23.38 -24.46
CA GLN A 230 3.94 -22.05 -23.95
C GLN A 230 3.80 -21.05 -25.11
N GLU A 231 4.70 -21.04 -26.09
CA GLU A 231 4.60 -20.16 -27.25
C GLU A 231 3.32 -20.40 -28.06
N VAL A 232 2.99 -21.66 -28.33
CA VAL A 232 1.75 -22.06 -29.02
C VAL A 232 0.51 -21.53 -28.30
N TYR A 233 0.52 -21.54 -26.97
CA TYR A 233 -0.56 -20.98 -26.17
C TYR A 233 -0.56 -19.44 -26.15
N LEU A 234 0.60 -18.85 -25.85
CA LEU A 234 0.80 -17.47 -25.43
C LEU A 234 0.67 -16.50 -26.61
N PHE A 235 1.31 -16.80 -27.74
CA PHE A 235 1.41 -15.88 -28.87
C PHE A 235 0.05 -15.40 -29.39
N PRO A 236 -0.96 -16.28 -29.60
CA PRO A 236 -2.26 -15.84 -30.07
C PRO A 236 -3.15 -15.26 -28.96
N ARG A 237 -2.65 -15.16 -27.71
CA ARG A 237 -3.40 -14.73 -26.52
C ARG A 237 -2.75 -13.60 -25.72
N ILE A 238 -1.52 -13.18 -26.03
CA ILE A 238 -0.77 -12.19 -25.25
C ILE A 238 -1.39 -10.79 -25.31
N PHE A 239 -2.00 -10.44 -26.45
CA PHE A 239 -2.79 -9.23 -26.57
C PHE A 239 -4.08 -9.33 -25.74
N ASN A 240 -4.62 -8.19 -25.32
CA ASN A 240 -5.88 -8.15 -24.58
C ASN A 240 -7.03 -8.69 -25.44
N VAL A 241 -7.21 -8.06 -26.60
CA VAL A 241 -8.22 -8.43 -27.59
C VAL A 241 -7.61 -8.28 -28.99
N ASN A 242 -7.98 -9.19 -29.88
CA ASN A 242 -7.49 -9.19 -31.26
C ASN A 242 -8.21 -8.17 -32.16
N THR A 243 -9.32 -7.59 -31.68
CA THR A 243 -10.16 -6.61 -32.39
C THR A 243 -9.38 -5.42 -32.94
N TYR A 244 -8.36 -4.96 -32.21
CA TYR A 244 -7.61 -3.75 -32.56
C TYR A 244 -6.24 -4.01 -33.18
N ASN A 245 -5.93 -5.26 -33.54
CA ASN A 245 -4.63 -5.62 -34.11
C ASN A 245 -4.40 -4.95 -35.47
N ILE A 246 -3.18 -4.49 -35.71
CA ILE A 246 -2.71 -3.95 -36.99
C ILE A 246 -1.56 -4.82 -37.50
N PHE A 247 -1.54 -5.05 -38.81
CA PHE A 247 -0.54 -5.87 -39.49
C PHE A 247 0.36 -4.97 -40.32
N THR A 248 1.66 -5.00 -40.05
CA THR A 248 2.68 -4.25 -40.80
C THR A 248 3.49 -5.21 -41.68
N GLU A 249 4.55 -4.72 -42.33
CA GLU A 249 5.42 -5.61 -43.08
C GLU A 249 6.15 -6.60 -42.17
N ASP A 250 6.59 -6.16 -41.00
CA ASP A 250 7.45 -6.98 -40.13
C ASP A 250 6.75 -7.47 -38.85
N TYR A 251 5.74 -6.75 -38.36
CA TYR A 251 5.18 -6.98 -37.03
C TYR A 251 3.66 -6.97 -36.99
N ILE A 252 3.13 -7.69 -36.00
CA ILE A 252 1.76 -7.55 -35.51
C ILE A 252 1.77 -6.60 -34.32
N LEU A 253 1.00 -5.53 -34.41
CA LEU A 253 0.81 -4.56 -33.34
C LEU A 253 -0.56 -4.77 -32.70
N GLY A 254 -0.58 -5.14 -31.42
CA GLY A 254 -1.80 -5.42 -30.68
C GLY A 254 -1.89 -4.62 -29.38
N LEU A 255 -3.06 -4.64 -28.78
CA LEU A 255 -3.29 -4.01 -27.49
C LEU A 255 -2.66 -4.89 -26.38
N PRO A 256 -1.74 -4.38 -25.54
CA PRO A 256 -1.15 -5.20 -24.47
C PRO A 256 -2.22 -5.67 -23.48
N SER A 257 -2.05 -6.85 -22.90
CA SER A 257 -3.00 -7.40 -21.93
C SER A 257 -2.88 -6.82 -20.52
N LYS A 258 -1.73 -6.20 -20.19
CA LYS A 258 -1.52 -5.52 -18.91
C LYS A 258 -1.90 -4.05 -19.00
N ASN A 259 -2.44 -3.51 -17.91
CA ASN A 259 -2.70 -2.08 -17.69
C ASN A 259 -3.73 -1.38 -18.59
N ILE A 260 -4.37 -2.09 -19.50
CA ILE A 260 -5.44 -1.55 -20.34
C ILE A 260 -6.49 -2.61 -20.57
N THR A 261 -7.76 -2.23 -20.47
CA THR A 261 -8.91 -3.08 -20.80
C THR A 261 -9.88 -2.34 -21.69
N THR A 262 -10.46 -3.04 -22.66
CA THR A 262 -11.45 -2.48 -23.60
C THR A 262 -12.80 -3.14 -23.47
N ASN A 263 -13.15 -3.60 -22.26
CA ASN A 263 -14.47 -4.20 -22.03
C ASN A 263 -15.60 -3.17 -22.19
N ASP A 264 -16.81 -3.66 -22.43
CA ASP A 264 -18.00 -2.82 -22.62
C ASP A 264 -18.39 -1.99 -21.39
N LYS A 265 -17.87 -2.34 -20.20
CA LYS A 265 -18.08 -1.59 -18.94
C LYS A 265 -17.17 -0.36 -18.82
N LYS A 266 -16.09 -0.27 -19.59
CA LYS A 266 -15.16 0.88 -19.63
C LYS A 266 -15.06 1.46 -21.05
N PRO A 267 -16.16 1.91 -21.67
CA PRO A 267 -16.17 2.38 -23.05
C PRO A 267 -15.36 3.66 -23.28
N TYR A 268 -15.06 4.40 -22.21
CA TYR A 268 -14.29 5.65 -22.23
C TYR A 268 -12.78 5.44 -22.47
N LEU A 269 -12.26 4.22 -22.34
CA LEU A 269 -10.86 3.90 -22.67
C LEU A 269 -10.62 3.78 -24.18
N LEU A 270 -11.69 3.69 -24.97
CA LEU A 270 -11.61 3.66 -26.44
C LEU A 270 -11.62 5.07 -27.01
N LEU A 271 -10.72 5.32 -27.96
CA LEU A 271 -10.58 6.59 -28.68
C LEU A 271 -11.56 6.63 -29.86
N ARG A 272 -12.87 6.67 -29.56
CA ARG A 272 -13.95 6.49 -30.56
C ARG A 272 -13.88 7.49 -31.73
N SER A 273 -13.49 8.73 -31.46
CA SER A 273 -13.36 9.81 -32.45
C SER A 273 -12.03 9.81 -33.22
N MET A 274 -11.03 9.01 -32.81
CA MET A 274 -9.73 8.95 -33.48
C MET A 274 -9.64 7.72 -34.39
N ASP A 275 -8.76 7.75 -35.39
CA ASP A 275 -8.55 6.61 -36.29
C ASP A 275 -7.86 5.43 -35.60
N CYS A 276 -7.00 5.70 -34.62
CA CYS A 276 -6.26 4.66 -33.89
C CYS A 276 -7.14 3.77 -32.99
N LYS A 277 -8.34 4.23 -32.60
CA LYS A 277 -9.36 3.58 -31.73
C LYS A 277 -8.93 3.13 -30.33
N VAL A 278 -7.65 2.90 -30.08
CA VAL A 278 -7.05 2.52 -28.80
C VAL A 278 -5.79 3.37 -28.53
N PRO A 279 -5.47 3.65 -27.26
CA PRO A 279 -4.40 4.60 -26.90
C PRO A 279 -2.98 4.05 -27.09
N THR A 280 -2.81 2.73 -27.17
CA THR A 280 -1.50 2.12 -27.35
C THR A 280 -1.59 0.81 -28.12
N ARG A 281 -0.50 0.47 -28.80
CA ARG A 281 -0.22 -0.85 -29.35
C ARG A 281 1.24 -1.16 -29.12
N VAL A 282 1.53 -2.45 -29.04
CA VAL A 282 2.87 -3.00 -28.87
C VAL A 282 3.05 -4.21 -29.77
N THR A 283 4.29 -4.53 -30.10
CA THR A 283 4.62 -5.78 -30.78
C THR A 283 4.35 -6.98 -29.86
N LEU A 284 4.38 -8.19 -30.44
CA LEU A 284 4.29 -9.43 -29.68
C LEU A 284 5.40 -9.53 -28.61
N GLU A 285 6.63 -9.21 -29.00
CA GLU A 285 7.81 -9.23 -28.11
C GLU A 285 7.65 -8.24 -26.95
N GLU A 286 7.28 -6.99 -27.25
CA GLU A 286 7.03 -5.97 -26.23
C GLU A 286 5.89 -6.36 -25.27
N ALA A 287 4.86 -7.05 -25.75
CA ALA A 287 3.77 -7.53 -24.90
C ALA A 287 4.24 -8.60 -23.90
N ILE A 288 5.14 -9.49 -24.32
CA ILE A 288 5.76 -10.51 -23.46
C ILE A 288 6.66 -9.83 -22.42
N ILE A 289 7.49 -8.87 -22.83
CA ILE A 289 8.35 -8.09 -21.93
C ILE A 289 7.52 -7.35 -20.87
N GLN A 290 6.37 -6.77 -21.28
CA GLN A 290 5.45 -6.15 -20.33
C GLN A 290 4.84 -7.16 -19.36
N ASP A 291 4.53 -8.38 -19.77
CA ASP A 291 4.06 -9.41 -18.84
C ASP A 291 5.09 -9.70 -17.75
N VAL A 292 6.36 -9.87 -18.13
CA VAL A 292 7.48 -10.06 -17.18
C VAL A 292 7.61 -8.86 -16.22
N LEU A 293 7.52 -7.63 -16.74
CA LEU A 293 7.55 -6.42 -15.91
C LEU A 293 6.42 -6.41 -14.87
N PHE A 294 5.19 -6.73 -15.27
CA PHE A 294 4.07 -6.72 -14.35
C PHE A 294 4.17 -7.84 -13.30
N ASN A 295 4.73 -9.00 -13.64
CA ASN A 295 5.00 -10.06 -12.67
C ASN A 295 6.06 -9.61 -11.64
N PHE A 296 7.10 -8.89 -12.09
CA PHE A 296 8.08 -8.25 -11.20
C PHE A 296 7.44 -7.20 -10.28
N LEU A 297 6.60 -6.31 -10.82
CA LEU A 297 5.92 -5.28 -10.03
C LEU A 297 4.94 -5.88 -9.01
N GLU A 298 4.21 -6.94 -9.37
CA GLU A 298 3.28 -7.62 -8.48
C GLU A 298 3.99 -8.24 -7.26
N LYS A 299 5.23 -8.73 -7.44
CA LYS A 299 6.07 -9.18 -6.32
C LYS A 299 6.47 -8.08 -5.36
N GLN A 300 6.58 -6.84 -5.84
CA GLN A 300 6.84 -5.71 -4.95
C GLN A 300 5.64 -5.47 -4.02
N GLY A 301 4.41 -5.74 -4.48
CA GLY A 301 3.20 -5.85 -3.68
C GLY A 301 2.11 -4.86 -4.09
N LYS A 302 0.85 -5.24 -3.85
CA LYS A 302 -0.34 -4.45 -4.20
C LYS A 302 -0.67 -3.41 -3.13
N PHE A 303 -1.42 -2.38 -3.55
CA PHE A 303 -2.01 -1.33 -2.70
C PHE A 303 -1.03 -0.45 -1.92
N LYS A 304 0.28 -0.63 -2.11
CA LYS A 304 1.33 0.20 -1.50
C LYS A 304 2.15 0.89 -2.58
N GLU A 305 2.90 1.90 -2.16
CA GLU A 305 3.85 2.58 -3.05
C GLU A 305 4.99 1.64 -3.43
N ILE A 306 5.29 1.60 -4.72
CA ILE A 306 6.48 0.99 -5.29
C ILE A 306 7.33 2.14 -5.81
N LYS A 307 8.48 2.36 -5.17
CA LYS A 307 9.51 3.26 -5.68
C LYS A 307 10.52 2.44 -6.48
N MET A 308 10.85 2.91 -7.67
CA MET A 308 11.81 2.24 -8.54
C MET A 308 12.72 3.25 -9.22
N ASP A 309 14.02 3.11 -9.07
CA ASP A 309 15.01 3.96 -9.73
C ASP A 309 14.76 3.92 -11.25
N HIS A 310 14.82 5.09 -11.88
CA HIS A 310 14.51 5.25 -13.31
C HIS A 310 15.41 4.38 -14.20
N ASP A 311 16.67 4.22 -13.82
CA ASP A 311 17.69 3.43 -14.49
C ASP A 311 17.88 2.04 -13.85
N TYR A 312 16.89 1.55 -13.09
CA TYR A 312 16.94 0.22 -12.48
C TYR A 312 17.16 -0.86 -13.54
N LYS A 313 18.16 -1.72 -13.30
CA LYS A 313 18.68 -2.69 -14.27
C LYS A 313 18.13 -4.11 -14.11
N PHE A 314 17.28 -4.35 -13.10
CA PHE A 314 16.73 -5.70 -12.82
C PHE A 314 17.81 -6.76 -12.55
N ASP A 315 18.92 -6.35 -11.95
CA ASP A 315 20.07 -7.19 -11.57
C ASP A 315 19.97 -7.79 -10.15
N GLY A 316 18.86 -7.52 -9.45
CA GLY A 316 18.61 -8.01 -8.09
C GLY A 316 19.08 -7.06 -6.98
N GLU A 317 19.64 -5.90 -7.32
CA GLU A 317 19.92 -4.85 -6.35
C GLU A 317 18.63 -4.23 -5.77
N LYS A 318 18.78 -3.32 -4.80
CA LYS A 318 17.63 -2.58 -4.27
C LYS A 318 16.96 -1.80 -5.39
N ILE A 319 15.67 -2.03 -5.57
CA ILE A 319 14.83 -1.36 -6.57
C ILE A 319 14.87 0.18 -6.46
N HIS A 320 15.12 0.70 -5.27
CA HIS A 320 15.26 2.13 -5.00
C HIS A 320 16.42 2.38 -4.03
N THR A 321 17.28 3.34 -4.37
CA THR A 321 18.49 3.66 -3.59
C THR A 321 18.46 5.04 -2.94
N ASP A 322 17.29 5.71 -2.91
CA ASP A 322 17.05 7.10 -2.52
C ASP A 322 17.86 8.13 -3.38
N ARG A 323 19.07 7.83 -3.87
CA ARG A 323 20.01 8.80 -4.47
C ARG A 323 19.78 9.16 -5.94
N LYS A 324 18.71 8.69 -6.57
CA LYS A 324 18.47 8.82 -8.02
C LYS A 324 17.06 9.29 -8.34
N SER A 325 16.85 9.74 -9.57
CA SER A 325 15.51 9.90 -10.12
C SER A 325 14.77 8.56 -10.11
N TYR A 326 13.49 8.55 -9.74
CA TYR A 326 12.72 7.33 -9.59
C TYR A 326 11.27 7.47 -10.05
N TYR A 327 10.66 6.35 -10.39
CA TYR A 327 9.22 6.20 -10.57
C TYR A 327 8.56 5.85 -9.24
N SER A 328 7.48 6.53 -8.89
CA SER A 328 6.58 6.19 -7.80
C SER A 328 5.28 5.66 -8.40
N LEU A 329 4.91 4.42 -8.14
CA LEU A 329 3.69 3.82 -8.68
C LEU A 329 2.95 2.97 -7.64
N ARG A 330 1.68 2.66 -7.93
CA ARG A 330 0.87 1.74 -7.12
C ARG A 330 0.11 0.77 -8.02
N LEU A 331 0.02 -0.47 -7.55
CA LEU A 331 -0.84 -1.50 -8.15
C LEU A 331 -2.18 -1.62 -7.42
N ASP A 332 -3.25 -1.77 -8.18
CA ASP A 332 -4.59 -2.09 -7.69
C ASP A 332 -4.78 -3.59 -7.41
N GLN A 333 -6.02 -3.99 -7.11
CA GLN A 333 -6.39 -5.38 -6.85
C GLN A 333 -6.12 -6.33 -8.03
N ASN A 334 -6.21 -5.82 -9.26
CA ASN A 334 -6.02 -6.55 -10.50
C ASN A 334 -4.58 -6.49 -11.02
N SER A 335 -3.63 -5.97 -10.22
CA SER A 335 -2.25 -5.70 -10.66
C SER A 335 -2.14 -4.66 -11.77
N GLU A 336 -3.12 -3.76 -11.91
CA GLU A 336 -3.05 -2.61 -12.81
C GLU A 336 -2.43 -1.41 -12.08
N ILE A 337 -1.59 -0.64 -12.78
CA ILE A 337 -1.04 0.62 -12.30
C ILE A 337 -2.15 1.66 -12.32
N ASP A 338 -2.58 2.08 -11.12
CA ASP A 338 -3.67 3.03 -10.95
C ASP A 338 -3.24 4.39 -10.38
N GLU A 339 -1.97 4.53 -10.01
CA GLU A 339 -1.27 5.79 -9.75
C GLU A 339 0.20 5.69 -10.18
N PHE A 340 0.74 6.80 -10.68
CA PHE A 340 2.10 6.91 -11.17
C PHE A 340 2.60 8.35 -11.15
N ASP A 341 3.84 8.56 -10.72
CA ASP A 341 4.63 9.80 -10.84
C ASP A 341 6.10 9.49 -11.19
N PHE A 342 6.77 10.44 -11.85
CA PHE A 342 8.21 10.43 -12.06
C PHE A 342 8.86 11.56 -11.25
N ILE A 343 9.78 11.20 -10.35
CA ILE A 343 10.48 12.13 -9.47
C ILE A 343 11.91 12.30 -10.00
N PRO A 344 12.24 13.45 -10.62
CA PRO A 344 13.51 13.65 -11.32
C PRO A 344 14.71 13.83 -10.39
N THR A 345 14.49 14.22 -9.13
CA THR A 345 15.54 14.46 -8.14
C THR A 345 15.02 14.09 -6.76
N ASN A 346 15.79 13.34 -5.98
CA ASN A 346 15.47 13.16 -4.57
C ASN A 346 16.07 14.33 -3.77
N ASN A 347 15.22 15.13 -3.12
CA ASN A 347 15.67 16.18 -2.21
C ASN A 347 16.11 15.53 -0.89
N GLU A 348 17.31 14.98 -0.86
CA GLU A 348 17.81 14.18 0.28
C GLU A 348 18.32 14.99 1.47
N ASN A 349 18.50 16.31 1.33
CA ASN A 349 19.02 17.13 2.42
C ASN A 349 17.89 17.59 3.36
N LEU A 350 17.18 16.63 3.97
CA LEU A 350 16.29 16.94 5.08
C LEU A 350 17.13 17.19 6.34
N GLU A 351 17.13 18.43 6.83
CA GLU A 351 17.66 18.78 8.14
C GLU A 351 16.51 19.27 9.03
N PHE A 352 15.77 18.33 9.60
CA PHE A 352 14.62 18.64 10.44
C PHE A 352 14.95 18.52 11.92
N ASN A 353 14.74 19.56 12.72
CA ASN A 353 14.99 19.53 14.16
C ASN A 353 13.67 19.43 14.93
N LEU A 354 13.49 18.35 15.70
CA LEU A 354 12.38 18.23 16.64
C LEU A 354 12.72 18.97 17.93
N ILE A 355 11.94 20.00 18.25
CA ILE A 355 12.12 20.88 19.41
C ILE A 355 11.16 20.48 20.53
N ASN A 356 11.59 20.57 21.80
CA ASN A 356 10.76 20.29 22.98
C ASN A 356 10.36 21.57 23.72
N ILE A 357 9.57 22.43 23.06
CA ILE A 357 9.16 23.73 23.60
C ILE A 357 8.15 23.63 24.77
N THR A 358 7.43 22.51 24.89
CA THR A 358 6.41 22.32 25.94
C THR A 358 6.96 21.77 27.25
N ASN A 359 8.28 21.50 27.34
CA ASN A 359 8.91 20.76 28.44
C ASN A 359 8.27 19.37 28.67
N ARG A 360 7.91 18.70 27.58
CA ARG A 360 7.35 17.35 27.64
C ARG A 360 8.36 16.39 28.25
N LYS A 361 7.92 15.60 29.25
CA LYS A 361 8.72 14.56 29.90
C LYS A 361 8.27 13.16 29.45
N VAL A 362 9.17 12.33 28.95
CA VAL A 362 8.94 10.93 28.55
C VAL A 362 9.50 9.95 29.57
N ARG A 363 8.97 8.72 29.59
CA ARG A 363 9.52 7.65 30.43
C ARG A 363 10.85 7.17 29.87
N ILE A 364 11.80 6.85 30.75
CA ILE A 364 13.07 6.19 30.36
C ILE A 364 12.77 4.79 29.78
N ASP A 365 11.88 4.06 30.45
CA ASP A 365 11.39 2.76 29.99
C ASP A 365 9.86 2.83 29.82
N TRP A 366 9.41 2.61 28.59
CA TRP A 366 8.01 2.67 28.19
C TRP A 366 7.19 1.48 28.70
N GLU A 367 7.85 0.35 28.98
CA GLU A 367 7.22 -0.87 29.48
C GLU A 367 7.06 -0.84 31.01
N ASP A 368 7.94 -0.10 31.71
CA ASP A 368 7.84 0.12 33.15
C ASP A 368 7.01 1.38 33.50
N ALA A 369 5.78 1.16 33.97
CA ALA A 369 4.89 2.21 34.46
C ALA A 369 5.41 2.95 35.72
N LYS A 370 6.49 2.50 36.37
CA LYS A 370 7.15 3.18 37.49
C LYS A 370 8.44 3.90 37.10
N SER A 371 8.88 3.78 35.84
CA SER A 371 10.11 4.40 35.36
C SER A 371 10.09 5.92 35.54
N LYS A 372 11.27 6.49 35.82
CA LYS A 372 11.46 7.93 35.91
C LYS A 372 11.08 8.59 34.59
N LYS A 373 10.54 9.81 34.68
CA LYS A 373 10.29 10.66 33.52
C LYS A 373 11.42 11.67 33.37
N VAL A 374 11.95 11.80 32.16
CA VAL A 374 13.00 12.76 31.78
C VAL A 374 12.48 13.64 30.65
N LEU A 375 13.08 14.82 30.44
CA LEU A 375 12.71 15.66 29.30
C LEU A 375 12.89 14.88 27.98
N GLU A 376 11.92 14.99 27.09
CA GLU A 376 12.05 14.45 25.74
C GLU A 376 13.22 15.13 25.03
N GLU A 377 14.14 14.32 24.52
CA GLU A 377 15.31 14.80 23.80
C GLU A 377 14.91 15.44 22.48
N GLU A 378 15.49 16.62 22.24
CA GLU A 378 15.48 17.23 20.91
C GLU A 378 16.38 16.42 19.98
N LYS A 379 15.96 16.25 18.73
CA LYS A 379 16.69 15.39 17.79
C LYS A 379 16.59 15.88 16.36
N CYS A 380 17.70 15.72 15.63
CA CYS A 380 17.75 15.91 14.20
C CYS A 380 17.20 14.67 13.47
N ILE A 381 16.31 14.89 12.51
CA ILE A 381 15.67 13.89 11.67
C ILE A 381 16.09 14.17 10.23
N ASN A 382 16.84 13.24 9.66
CA ASN A 382 17.42 13.33 8.32
C ASN A 382 16.75 12.40 7.29
N SER A 383 15.53 11.96 7.56
CA SER A 383 14.78 11.05 6.69
C SER A 383 13.29 11.41 6.70
N LEU A 384 12.72 11.63 5.52
CA LEU A 384 11.29 11.85 5.35
C LEU A 384 10.46 10.66 5.87
N TYR A 385 10.96 9.42 5.75
CA TYR A 385 10.29 8.25 6.31
C TYR A 385 10.19 8.31 7.84
N ARG A 386 11.28 8.69 8.52
CA ARG A 386 11.27 8.87 9.99
C ARG A 386 10.35 10.02 10.41
N LEU A 387 10.37 11.14 9.66
CA LEU A 387 9.47 12.25 9.92
C LEU A 387 8.01 11.87 9.69
N LYS A 388 7.70 11.10 8.64
CA LYS A 388 6.36 10.52 8.37
C LYS A 388 5.90 9.64 9.52
N GLY A 389 6.78 8.78 10.03
CA GLY A 389 6.50 7.95 11.21
C GLY A 389 6.12 8.78 12.43
N LEU A 390 6.90 9.84 12.71
CA LEU A 390 6.59 10.75 13.80
C LEU A 390 5.27 11.51 13.56
N PHE A 391 4.99 11.94 12.33
CA PHE A 391 3.72 12.58 11.96
C PHE A 391 2.53 11.64 12.20
N CYS A 392 2.63 10.38 11.75
CA CYS A 392 1.64 9.33 11.96
C CYS A 392 1.38 9.08 13.45
N GLU A 393 2.44 9.01 14.26
CA GLU A 393 2.35 8.83 15.71
C GLU A 393 1.62 10.02 16.36
N ARG A 394 2.05 11.25 16.06
CA ARG A 394 1.59 12.46 16.78
C ARG A 394 0.23 12.98 16.32
N PHE A 395 -0.10 12.87 15.03
CA PHE A 395 -1.34 13.43 14.49
C PHE A 395 -2.37 12.37 14.11
N LEU A 396 -1.93 11.15 13.77
CA LEU A 396 -2.82 10.06 13.31
C LEU A 396 -2.90 8.91 14.31
N LEU A 397 -2.25 9.02 15.47
CA LEU A 397 -2.28 8.05 16.58
C LEU A 397 -1.90 6.62 16.18
N ASN A 398 -1.07 6.50 15.13
CA ASN A 398 -0.73 5.24 14.46
C ASN A 398 -1.93 4.43 13.91
N ASP A 399 -3.13 5.04 13.81
CA ASP A 399 -4.24 4.45 13.04
C ASP A 399 -3.89 4.42 11.54
N VAL A 400 -3.11 5.41 11.07
CA VAL A 400 -2.41 5.40 9.78
C VAL A 400 -0.91 5.21 10.03
N LYS A 401 -0.29 4.22 9.38
CA LYS A 401 1.13 3.89 9.53
C LYS A 401 1.99 4.61 8.48
N ALA A 402 3.28 4.79 8.79
CA ALA A 402 4.24 5.36 7.84
C ALA A 402 4.37 4.52 6.55
N THR A 403 4.13 3.22 6.63
CA THR A 403 4.14 2.29 5.49
C THR A 403 2.90 2.39 4.62
N ASP A 404 1.84 3.08 5.08
CA ASP A 404 0.59 3.17 4.35
C ASP A 404 0.67 4.19 3.22
N TYR A 405 -0.10 3.90 2.16
CA TYR A 405 -0.19 4.74 0.98
C TYR A 405 -1.23 5.84 1.14
N PHE A 406 -0.78 7.05 1.51
CA PHE A 406 -1.67 8.14 1.93
C PHE A 406 -2.73 8.52 0.88
N ARG A 407 -2.37 8.65 -0.42
CA ARG A 407 -3.30 9.09 -1.47
C ARG A 407 -4.59 8.27 -1.57
N LYS A 408 -4.52 6.94 -1.39
CA LYS A 408 -5.70 6.05 -1.38
C LYS A 408 -5.95 5.37 -0.04
N TYR A 409 -5.39 5.89 1.05
CA TYR A 409 -5.64 5.30 2.36
C TYR A 409 -7.13 5.45 2.72
N GLU A 410 -7.75 4.34 3.09
CA GLU A 410 -9.13 4.29 3.56
C GLU A 410 -9.17 3.77 5.00
N PHE A 411 -9.84 4.52 5.87
CA PHE A 411 -10.06 4.06 7.24
C PHE A 411 -11.01 2.86 7.26
N SER A 412 -10.63 1.80 7.98
CA SER A 412 -11.46 0.61 8.15
C SER A 412 -12.83 0.96 8.75
N LYS A 413 -13.91 0.37 8.24
CA LYS A 413 -15.25 0.50 8.82
C LYS A 413 -15.34 -0.34 10.10
N GLY A 414 -15.05 0.25 11.26
CA GLY A 414 -15.12 -0.41 12.57
C GLY A 414 -15.19 0.59 13.74
N ARG A 415 -15.73 0.16 14.88
CA ARG A 415 -15.96 1.01 16.07
C ARG A 415 -14.70 1.26 16.93
N ASN A 416 -13.56 0.66 16.58
CA ASN A 416 -12.31 0.74 17.36
C ASN A 416 -11.23 1.60 16.67
N LEU A 417 -11.61 2.76 16.12
CA LEU A 417 -10.64 3.75 15.63
C LEU A 417 -10.34 4.72 16.77
N LYS A 418 -9.05 4.99 17.04
CA LYS A 418 -8.63 5.95 18.07
C LYS A 418 -8.88 7.39 17.63
N ILE A 419 -8.95 7.64 16.32
CA ILE A 419 -9.16 8.98 15.76
C ILE A 419 -10.66 9.31 15.54
N THR A 420 -11.01 10.59 15.67
CA THR A 420 -12.38 11.10 15.43
C THR A 420 -12.70 11.20 13.93
N ASN A 421 -13.99 11.38 13.59
CA ASN A 421 -14.39 11.61 12.20
C ASN A 421 -13.85 12.93 11.64
N ASN A 422 -13.71 13.98 12.46
CA ASN A 422 -13.10 15.23 12.00
C ASN A 422 -11.61 15.03 11.70
N MET A 423 -10.88 14.27 12.54
CA MET A 423 -9.48 13.91 12.24
C MET A 423 -9.34 13.16 10.91
N LYS A 424 -10.27 12.23 10.63
CA LYS A 424 -10.32 11.54 9.32
C LYS A 424 -10.53 12.53 8.18
N SER A 425 -11.47 13.47 8.33
CA SER A 425 -11.72 14.51 7.32
C SER A 425 -10.50 15.40 7.11
N ILE A 426 -9.81 15.82 8.18
CA ILE A 426 -8.56 16.57 8.10
C ILE A 426 -7.51 15.77 7.32
N PHE A 427 -7.31 14.48 7.64
CA PHE A 427 -6.40 13.63 6.89
C PHE A 427 -6.80 13.50 5.41
N ILE A 428 -8.07 13.19 5.12
CA ILE A 428 -8.56 12.97 3.74
C ILE A 428 -8.34 14.21 2.87
N VAL A 429 -8.61 15.40 3.39
CA VAL A 429 -8.41 16.66 2.66
C VAL A 429 -6.92 16.93 2.37
N ASN A 430 -6.01 16.45 3.22
CA ASN A 430 -4.58 16.74 3.12
C ASN A 430 -3.75 15.54 2.63
N ARG A 431 -4.35 14.37 2.35
CA ARG A 431 -3.62 13.11 2.10
C ARG A 431 -2.73 13.15 0.86
N GLU A 432 -3.12 13.89 -0.17
CA GLU A 432 -2.31 14.09 -1.38
C GLU A 432 -1.08 14.93 -1.04
N SER A 433 -1.29 16.08 -0.38
CA SER A 433 -0.20 16.95 0.06
C SER A 433 0.78 16.27 1.02
N LEU A 434 0.26 15.48 1.96
CA LEU A 434 1.07 14.64 2.84
C LEU A 434 1.86 13.59 2.06
N HIS A 435 1.27 12.98 1.03
CA HIS A 435 1.96 12.02 0.18
C HIS A 435 3.07 12.69 -0.63
N ASP A 436 2.78 13.79 -1.30
CA ASP A 436 3.77 14.52 -2.11
C ASP A 436 4.98 14.92 -1.26
N PHE A 437 4.76 15.41 -0.03
CA PHE A 437 5.87 15.76 0.85
C PHE A 437 6.63 14.54 1.37
N PHE A 438 5.94 13.56 1.97
CA PHE A 438 6.63 12.45 2.65
C PHE A 438 7.15 11.37 1.70
N SER A 439 6.50 11.19 0.55
CA SER A 439 6.89 10.18 -0.45
C SER A 439 7.69 10.77 -1.59
N HIS A 440 7.42 12.01 -2.03
CA HIS A 440 8.10 12.61 -3.20
C HIS A 440 9.07 13.73 -2.85
N GLY A 441 9.12 14.18 -1.58
CA GLY A 441 9.95 15.32 -1.17
C GLY A 441 9.47 16.66 -1.76
N ILE A 442 8.23 16.71 -2.27
CA ILE A 442 7.62 17.90 -2.86
C ILE A 442 6.81 18.61 -1.77
N ASP A 443 7.32 19.74 -1.28
CA ASP A 443 6.77 20.42 -0.11
C ASP A 443 5.78 21.55 -0.42
N ILE A 444 5.50 21.82 -1.71
CA ILE A 444 4.72 22.99 -2.17
C ILE A 444 3.33 23.03 -1.51
N SER A 445 2.53 21.98 -1.71
CA SER A 445 1.17 21.91 -1.16
C SER A 445 1.18 21.74 0.37
N PHE A 446 2.23 21.11 0.91
CA PHE A 446 2.33 20.83 2.34
C PHE A 446 2.61 22.09 3.14
N LYS A 447 3.49 22.96 2.64
CA LYS A 447 3.75 24.30 3.20
C LYS A 447 2.47 25.13 3.37
N GLU A 448 1.55 25.05 2.41
CA GLU A 448 0.30 25.82 2.44
C GLU A 448 -0.70 25.30 3.48
N THR A 449 -0.68 23.99 3.76
CA THR A 449 -1.70 23.32 4.57
C THR A 449 -1.25 22.99 5.99
N VAL A 450 0.05 22.85 6.24
CA VAL A 450 0.63 22.34 7.50
C VAL A 450 0.19 23.13 8.72
N ASN A 451 0.10 24.46 8.61
CA ASN A 451 -0.33 25.32 9.72
C ASN A 451 -1.78 25.01 10.13
N LYS A 452 -2.73 25.08 9.19
CA LYS A 452 -4.13 24.81 9.52
C LYS A 452 -4.33 23.35 9.97
N MET A 453 -3.77 22.40 9.23
CA MET A 453 -3.95 20.98 9.46
C MET A 453 -3.46 20.56 10.85
N THR A 454 -2.23 20.91 11.23
CA THR A 454 -1.67 20.51 12.53
C THR A 454 -2.38 21.20 13.71
N LYS A 455 -2.84 22.44 13.53
CA LYS A 455 -3.66 23.17 14.51
C LYS A 455 -5.00 22.48 14.74
N ASP A 456 -5.70 22.14 13.66
CA ASP A 456 -7.01 21.48 13.72
C ASP A 456 -6.90 20.10 14.37
N PHE A 457 -5.86 19.32 14.06
CA PHE A 457 -5.59 18.07 14.78
C PHE A 457 -5.40 18.27 16.28
N ILE A 458 -4.58 19.24 16.70
CA ILE A 458 -4.32 19.53 18.12
C ILE A 458 -5.62 19.92 18.82
N LYS A 459 -6.40 20.84 18.24
CA LYS A 459 -7.68 21.29 18.82
C LYS A 459 -8.67 20.14 18.96
N GLU A 460 -8.81 19.31 17.92
CA GLU A 460 -9.70 18.16 17.92
C GLU A 460 -9.30 17.14 19.01
N ARG A 461 -8.00 16.90 19.17
CA ARG A 461 -7.46 16.01 20.21
C ARG A 461 -7.72 16.54 21.63
N ILE A 462 -7.51 17.84 21.87
CA ILE A 462 -7.80 18.46 23.17
C ILE A 462 -9.30 18.35 23.50
N ARG A 463 -10.18 18.55 22.51
CA ARG A 463 -11.63 18.49 22.71
C ARG A 463 -12.12 17.08 22.99
N TYR A 464 -11.75 16.10 22.17
CA TYR A 464 -12.48 14.82 22.15
C TYR A 464 -11.66 13.60 22.54
N LEU A 465 -10.33 13.68 22.57
CA LEU A 465 -9.45 12.53 22.82
C LEU A 465 -8.57 12.69 24.07
N THR A 466 -8.56 13.87 24.68
CA THR A 466 -7.87 14.10 25.95
C THR A 466 -8.80 13.75 27.10
N GLU A 467 -8.50 12.65 27.81
CA GLU A 467 -9.22 12.32 29.04
C GLU A 467 -8.77 13.25 30.17
N GLY A 468 -9.68 14.12 30.63
CA GLY A 468 -9.40 15.09 31.67
C GLY A 468 -8.33 16.12 31.26
N ILE A 469 -7.21 16.14 31.99
CA ILE A 469 -6.10 17.09 31.82
C ILE A 469 -4.81 16.44 31.28
N ASN A 470 -4.87 15.16 30.89
CA ASN A 470 -3.68 14.44 30.43
C ASN A 470 -3.30 14.84 28.99
N LEU A 471 -2.63 15.99 28.87
CA LEU A 471 -2.22 16.57 27.59
C LEU A 471 -0.90 16.00 27.05
N TRP A 472 -0.32 14.99 27.69
CA TRP A 472 1.04 14.53 27.39
C TRP A 472 1.24 14.10 25.92
N ASP A 473 0.26 13.44 25.31
CA ASP A 473 0.33 13.09 23.88
C ASP A 473 0.09 14.30 22.96
N VAL A 474 -0.63 15.31 23.43
CA VAL A 474 -0.90 16.56 22.70
C VAL A 474 0.34 17.45 22.73
N MET A 475 1.08 17.49 23.84
CA MET A 475 2.37 18.17 23.98
C MET A 475 3.35 17.75 22.88
N GLY A 476 3.47 16.44 22.62
CA GLY A 476 4.35 15.92 21.57
C GLY A 476 3.91 16.31 20.16
N ALA A 477 2.60 16.40 19.91
CA ALA A 477 2.08 16.90 18.64
C ALA A 477 2.26 18.41 18.48
N TYR A 478 2.16 19.17 19.57
CA TYR A 478 2.44 20.60 19.57
C TYR A 478 3.92 20.89 19.30
N ASN A 479 4.83 20.16 19.96
CA ASN A 479 6.26 20.19 19.69
C ASN A 479 6.56 19.91 18.20
N LEU A 480 5.96 18.87 17.62
CA LEU A 480 6.10 18.57 16.20
C LEU A 480 5.52 19.67 15.29
N ARG A 481 4.38 20.27 15.66
CA ARG A 481 3.80 21.42 14.94
C ARG A 481 4.79 22.59 14.90
N VAL A 482 5.34 23.00 16.03
CA VAL A 482 6.30 24.12 16.10
C VAL A 482 7.51 23.81 15.22
N SER A 483 8.04 22.60 15.34
CA SER A 483 9.17 22.13 14.54
C SER A 483 8.87 22.15 13.02
N LEU A 484 7.67 21.75 12.60
CA LEU A 484 7.22 21.83 11.20
C LEU A 484 7.07 23.26 10.70
N LEU A 485 6.48 24.15 11.50
CA LEU A 485 6.33 25.55 11.13
C LEU A 485 7.69 26.26 11.03
N ASP A 486 8.61 25.95 11.93
CA ASP A 486 9.96 26.52 11.90
C ASP A 486 10.81 25.97 10.76
N TYR A 487 10.59 24.71 10.36
CA TYR A 487 11.21 24.13 9.16
C TYR A 487 10.74 24.81 7.87
N PHE A 488 9.46 25.21 7.80
CA PHE A 488 8.88 25.84 6.61
C PHE A 488 8.80 27.37 6.66
N LYS A 489 9.39 28.00 7.69
CA LYS A 489 9.39 29.45 7.83
C LYS A 489 10.06 30.11 6.63
N LYS A 490 9.62 31.31 6.29
CA LYS A 490 10.29 32.10 5.25
C LYS A 490 11.61 32.65 5.78
N GLU A 491 12.58 32.85 4.88
CA GLU A 491 13.82 33.51 5.25
C GLU A 491 13.54 34.92 5.83
N GLY A 492 14.16 35.24 6.96
CA GLY A 492 13.92 36.47 7.72
C GLY A 492 12.66 36.47 8.60
N GLU A 493 11.81 35.44 8.54
CA GLU A 493 10.68 35.28 9.46
C GLU A 493 11.15 34.77 10.83
N GLU A 494 10.62 35.37 11.89
CA GLU A 494 10.90 34.93 13.26
C GLU A 494 10.24 33.57 13.53
N SER A 495 11.03 32.57 13.92
CA SER A 495 10.54 31.24 14.28
C SER A 495 9.51 31.29 15.41
N LEU A 496 8.52 30.41 15.34
CA LEU A 496 7.50 30.26 16.36
C LEU A 496 8.13 29.85 17.70
N GLU A 497 9.16 28.99 17.69
CA GLU A 497 9.94 28.68 18.89
C GLU A 497 10.46 29.96 19.58
N ASN A 498 11.07 30.89 18.83
CA ASN A 498 11.62 32.11 19.40
C ASN A 498 10.53 33.05 19.90
N GLN A 499 9.40 33.13 19.20
CA GLN A 499 8.25 33.90 19.64
C GLN A 499 7.70 33.38 20.97
N ILE A 500 7.65 32.06 21.16
CA ILE A 500 7.23 31.43 22.43
C ILE A 500 8.29 31.68 23.51
N LYS A 501 9.58 31.48 23.22
CA LYS A 501 10.68 31.73 24.18
C LYS A 501 10.68 33.15 24.71
N LYS A 502 10.48 34.17 23.86
CA LYS A 502 10.37 35.58 24.30
C LYS A 502 9.23 35.81 25.30
N VAL A 503 8.08 35.16 25.09
CA VAL A 503 6.95 35.25 26.03
C VAL A 503 7.32 34.55 27.35
N LEU A 504 7.97 33.39 27.29
CA LEU A 504 8.41 32.66 28.48
C LEU A 504 9.45 33.45 29.28
N GLU A 505 10.51 33.96 28.65
CA GLU A 505 11.57 34.76 29.27
C GLU A 505 11.00 36.01 29.95
N SER A 506 10.08 36.71 29.27
CA SER A 506 9.38 37.87 29.83
C SER A 506 8.56 37.51 31.08
N LEU A 507 7.90 36.34 31.08
CA LEU A 507 7.12 35.87 32.21
C LEU A 507 7.99 35.34 33.36
N GLU A 508 9.12 34.68 33.09
CA GLU A 508 9.98 34.09 34.12
C GLU A 508 10.50 35.13 35.11
N GLY A 509 10.90 36.32 34.64
CA GLY A 509 11.29 37.44 35.51
C GLY A 509 10.15 37.93 36.42
N LYS A 510 8.88 37.79 35.99
CA LYS A 510 7.68 38.23 36.71
C LYS A 510 7.16 37.19 37.70
N LEU A 511 7.47 35.92 37.47
CA LEU A 511 7.02 34.77 38.26
C LEU A 511 7.87 34.51 39.53
N THR A 512 8.96 35.27 39.73
CA THR A 512 9.81 35.18 40.94
C THR A 512 9.11 35.69 42.20
N LYS A 513 9.48 35.14 43.36
CA LYS A 513 8.87 35.48 44.67
C LYS A 513 9.09 36.95 45.08
N ASP A 514 10.17 37.56 44.61
CA ASP A 514 10.59 38.91 45.02
C ASP A 514 9.96 40.03 44.17
N ASN A 515 9.40 39.69 43.00
CA ASN A 515 8.72 40.65 42.16
C ASN A 515 7.31 40.92 42.70
N LYS A 516 6.95 42.18 42.94
CA LYS A 516 5.66 42.58 43.54
C LYS A 516 4.51 42.65 42.51
N GLU A 517 4.83 42.78 41.22
CA GLU A 517 3.83 42.96 40.17
C GLU A 517 4.00 41.90 39.09
N LEU A 518 2.94 41.13 38.83
CA LEU A 518 2.84 40.28 37.64
C LEU A 518 1.72 40.89 36.83
N LEU A 519 2.08 41.60 35.76
CA LEU A 519 1.15 42.23 34.83
C LEU A 519 1.49 41.76 33.42
N CYS A 520 0.46 41.43 32.65
CA CYS A 520 0.61 41.15 31.22
C CYS A 520 1.04 42.44 30.53
N GLU A 521 2.19 42.41 29.85
CA GLU A 521 2.67 43.58 29.10
C GLU A 521 2.10 43.64 27.69
N ASN A 522 1.63 42.51 27.17
CA ASN A 522 1.11 42.40 25.82
C ASN A 522 0.05 41.29 25.72
N ASP A 523 -0.64 41.25 24.58
CA ASP A 523 -1.73 40.30 24.34
C ASP A 523 -1.22 38.85 24.31
N ARG A 524 0.02 38.59 23.86
CA ARG A 524 0.60 37.25 23.81
C ARG A 524 0.76 36.65 25.20
N GLU A 525 1.28 37.42 26.16
CA GLU A 525 1.37 37.03 27.57
C GLU A 525 -0.02 36.74 28.16
N PHE A 526 -1.01 37.59 27.83
CA PHE A 526 -2.39 37.37 28.26
C PHE A 526 -2.94 36.03 27.77
N TYR A 527 -2.78 35.71 26.48
CA TYR A 527 -3.28 34.46 25.92
C TYR A 527 -2.53 33.23 26.47
N PHE A 528 -1.21 33.33 26.62
CA PHE A 528 -0.39 32.29 27.25
C PHE A 528 -0.86 31.99 28.68
N LEU A 529 -0.92 33.02 29.53
CA LEU A 529 -1.34 32.89 30.92
C LEU A 529 -2.79 32.44 31.06
N SER A 530 -3.66 32.82 30.12
CA SER A 530 -5.04 32.32 30.07
C SER A 530 -5.09 30.80 29.87
N GLY A 531 -4.25 30.25 29.00
CA GLY A 531 -4.13 28.80 28.81
C GLY A 531 -3.61 28.09 30.06
N GLN A 532 -2.61 28.67 30.71
CA GLN A 532 -2.04 28.14 31.97
C GLN A 532 -3.06 28.15 33.12
N LEU A 533 -3.84 29.22 33.25
CA LEU A 533 -4.93 29.31 34.22
C LEU A 533 -6.04 28.32 33.93
N ALA A 534 -6.44 28.18 32.67
CA ALA A 534 -7.45 27.19 32.26
C ALA A 534 -7.02 25.78 32.64
N TYR A 535 -5.79 25.38 32.30
CA TYR A 535 -5.24 24.08 32.69
C TYR A 535 -5.27 23.89 34.20
N TYR A 536 -4.75 24.87 34.95
CA TYR A 536 -4.69 24.78 36.41
C TYR A 536 -6.07 24.69 37.04
N LEU A 537 -7.03 25.52 36.65
CA LEU A 537 -8.38 25.47 37.22
C LEU A 537 -9.07 24.13 36.90
N LEU A 538 -9.02 23.66 35.66
CA LEU A 538 -9.61 22.38 35.26
C LEU A 538 -8.97 21.18 35.98
N SER A 539 -7.68 21.27 36.30
CA SER A 539 -6.97 20.21 37.00
C SER A 539 -7.45 19.98 38.43
N LEU A 540 -8.02 21.00 39.08
CA LEU A 540 -8.58 20.95 40.44
C LEU A 540 -9.89 20.17 40.52
N SER A 541 -10.49 19.81 39.39
CA SER A 541 -11.69 18.99 39.37
C SER A 541 -11.48 17.66 40.09
N GLN A 542 -12.25 17.44 41.16
CA GLN A 542 -12.30 16.20 41.94
C GLN A 542 -13.33 15.19 41.40
N ALA A 543 -13.88 15.43 40.19
CA ALA A 543 -14.85 14.54 39.57
C ALA A 543 -14.25 13.13 39.42
N LYS A 544 -14.95 12.11 39.96
CA LYS A 544 -14.52 10.70 39.93
C LYS A 544 -14.24 10.19 38.51
N ARG A 545 -14.86 10.78 37.48
CA ARG A 545 -14.54 10.57 36.06
C ARG A 545 -14.27 11.92 35.41
N LYS A 546 -13.01 12.17 35.03
CA LYS A 546 -12.67 13.34 34.21
C LYS A 546 -12.97 12.98 32.75
N THR A 547 -14.01 13.57 32.18
CA THR A 547 -14.47 13.25 30.82
C THR A 547 -13.68 14.05 29.78
N TYR A 548 -13.83 13.68 28.51
CA TYR A 548 -13.39 14.50 27.37
C TYR A 548 -14.07 15.89 27.38
N GLY A 549 -13.47 16.86 26.71
CA GLY A 549 -14.08 18.17 26.47
C GLY A 549 -13.86 19.24 27.53
N MET A 550 -13.04 18.98 28.57
CA MET A 550 -12.83 19.94 29.67
C MET A 550 -12.33 21.33 29.21
N PHE A 551 -11.60 21.39 28.09
CA PHE A 551 -11.07 22.64 27.54
C PHE A 551 -11.99 23.28 26.47
N GLU A 552 -13.16 22.72 26.16
CA GLU A 552 -14.03 23.22 25.08
C GLU A 552 -14.45 24.68 25.26
N GLY A 553 -14.81 25.08 26.49
CA GLY A 553 -15.22 26.46 26.79
C GLY A 553 -14.14 27.48 26.42
N ILE A 554 -12.88 27.16 26.73
CA ILE A 554 -11.72 27.98 26.41
C ILE A 554 -11.41 27.94 24.91
N LEU A 555 -11.41 26.76 24.29
CA LEU A 555 -11.10 26.59 22.86
C LEU A 555 -12.17 27.17 21.91
N ASN A 556 -13.40 27.36 22.39
CA ASN A 556 -14.51 27.93 21.61
C ASN A 556 -14.67 29.45 21.83
N ALA A 557 -13.90 30.03 22.75
CA ALA A 557 -13.91 31.45 23.00
C ALA A 557 -13.40 32.22 21.76
N ARG A 558 -14.19 33.18 21.28
CA ARG A 558 -13.89 33.96 20.06
C ARG A 558 -13.11 35.25 20.33
N ASN A 559 -12.94 35.61 21.60
CA ASN A 559 -12.28 36.84 22.02
C ASN A 559 -11.87 36.74 23.50
N SER A 560 -11.03 37.68 23.93
CA SER A 560 -10.51 37.79 25.31
C SER A 560 -11.62 37.86 26.37
N GLU A 561 -12.71 38.59 26.11
CA GLU A 561 -13.82 38.71 27.05
C GLU A 561 -14.53 37.37 27.31
N LYS A 562 -14.70 36.53 26.28
CA LYS A 562 -15.22 35.17 26.46
C LYS A 562 -14.26 34.29 27.25
N ILE A 563 -12.95 34.38 26.99
CA ILE A 563 -11.94 33.65 27.75
C ILE A 563 -11.99 34.04 29.23
N LYS A 564 -12.03 35.33 29.54
CA LYS A 564 -12.13 35.82 30.92
C LYS A 564 -13.39 35.32 31.62
N LYS A 565 -14.54 35.37 30.95
CA LYS A 565 -15.80 34.83 31.50
C LYS A 565 -15.69 33.35 31.82
N GLU A 566 -15.08 32.58 30.94
CA GLU A 566 -14.86 31.15 31.15
C GLU A 566 -13.90 30.89 32.32
N LEU A 567 -12.79 31.63 32.41
CA LEU A 567 -11.85 31.53 33.54
C LEU A 567 -12.49 31.92 34.88
N ILE A 568 -13.33 32.96 34.90
CA ILE A 568 -14.10 33.36 36.10
C ILE A 568 -15.06 32.24 36.48
N HIS A 569 -15.76 31.64 35.51
CA HIS A 569 -16.66 30.53 35.77
C HIS A 569 -15.92 29.32 36.36
N LEU A 570 -14.78 28.93 35.77
CA LEU A 570 -13.92 27.87 36.29
C LEU A 570 -13.38 28.19 37.69
N PHE A 571 -13.01 29.44 37.95
CA PHE A 571 -12.61 29.87 39.29
C PHE A 571 -13.75 29.72 40.30
N GLU A 572 -14.96 30.18 39.99
CA GLU A 572 -16.12 30.03 40.88
C GLU A 572 -16.42 28.57 41.22
N LEU A 573 -16.24 27.66 40.25
CA LEU A 573 -16.40 26.22 40.45
C LEU A 573 -15.33 25.64 41.39
N TYR A 574 -14.07 26.06 41.26
CA TYR A 574 -12.94 25.39 41.93
C TYR A 574 -12.24 26.22 43.02
N LYS A 575 -12.74 27.41 43.35
CA LYS A 575 -12.14 28.32 44.36
C LYS A 575 -11.93 27.69 45.73
N HIS A 576 -12.75 26.70 46.10
CA HIS A 576 -12.65 25.99 47.36
C HIS A 576 -11.37 25.15 47.50
N GLU A 577 -10.76 24.72 46.39
CA GLU A 577 -9.49 23.97 46.36
C GLU A 577 -8.25 24.89 46.34
N ILE A 578 -8.45 26.21 46.20
CA ILE A 578 -7.37 27.19 46.05
C ILE A 578 -7.08 27.84 47.39
N GLY A 579 -5.94 27.51 47.99
CA GLY A 579 -5.50 28.12 49.23
C GLY A 579 -5.35 29.64 49.13
N ILE A 580 -5.82 30.36 50.16
CA ILE A 580 -5.74 31.83 50.24
C ILE A 580 -4.28 32.33 50.13
N GLY A 581 -3.31 31.52 50.56
CA GLY A 581 -1.88 31.83 50.45
C GLY A 581 -1.26 31.60 49.06
N ASN A 582 -2.03 31.16 48.05
CA ASN A 582 -1.53 30.99 46.69
C ASN A 582 -1.35 32.34 45.98
N ILE A 583 -0.27 33.04 46.33
CA ILE A 583 0.08 34.37 45.82
C ILE A 583 0.26 34.34 44.30
N LEU A 584 0.89 33.29 43.77
CA LEU A 584 1.13 33.13 42.34
C LEU A 584 -0.17 33.07 41.55
N PHE A 585 -1.14 32.25 42.00
CA PHE A 585 -2.48 32.20 41.40
C PHE A 585 -3.16 33.56 41.43
N LYS A 586 -3.21 34.21 42.61
CA LYS A 586 -3.87 35.51 42.77
C LYS A 586 -3.32 36.56 41.82
N ARG A 587 -1.99 36.67 41.73
CA ARG A 587 -1.29 37.61 40.85
C ARG A 587 -1.60 37.32 39.38
N THR A 588 -1.45 36.06 38.96
CA THR A 588 -1.71 35.65 37.57
C THR A 588 -3.17 35.86 37.17
N PHE A 589 -4.11 35.46 38.02
CA PHE A 589 -5.54 35.64 37.78
C PHE A 589 -5.92 37.12 37.71
N SER A 590 -5.43 37.94 38.65
CA SER A 590 -5.66 39.39 38.63
C SER A 590 -5.10 40.04 37.37
N SER A 591 -3.89 39.65 36.96
CA SER A 591 -3.26 40.12 35.73
C SER A 591 -4.11 39.84 34.50
N VAL A 592 -4.53 38.58 34.32
CA VAL A 592 -5.31 38.14 33.17
C VAL A 592 -6.70 38.80 33.13
N ILE A 593 -7.41 38.87 34.25
CA ILE A 593 -8.74 39.50 34.29
C ILE A 593 -8.63 41.02 34.05
N GLY A 594 -7.60 41.66 34.59
CA GLY A 594 -7.35 43.10 34.46
C GLY A 594 -6.80 43.55 33.10
N HIS A 595 -6.15 42.66 32.34
CA HIS A 595 -5.55 43.00 31.05
C HIS A 595 -6.61 43.36 30.00
N ARG A 596 -6.42 44.47 29.28
CA ARG A 596 -7.28 44.85 28.15
C ARG A 596 -6.55 44.54 26.85
N THR A 597 -7.06 43.57 26.11
CA THR A 597 -6.43 43.19 24.84
C THR A 597 -6.57 44.29 23.80
N THR A 598 -5.48 44.60 23.12
CA THR A 598 -5.42 45.59 22.03
C THR A 598 -5.82 45.02 20.68
N THR A 599 -5.72 43.70 20.54
CA THR A 599 -5.99 42.96 19.30
C THR A 599 -7.14 41.96 19.50
N LYS A 600 -7.78 41.56 18.39
CA LYS A 600 -8.73 40.43 18.41
C LYS A 600 -7.96 39.12 18.63
N LEU A 601 -8.70 38.05 18.95
CA LEU A 601 -8.14 36.70 18.90
C LEU A 601 -7.85 36.35 17.43
N ASP A 602 -6.65 36.70 16.98
CA ASP A 602 -6.09 36.33 15.70
C ASP A 602 -5.31 35.01 15.82
N GLU A 603 -4.72 34.58 14.71
CA GLU A 603 -3.98 33.33 14.66
C GLU A 603 -2.77 33.29 15.60
N LYS A 604 -2.04 34.41 15.74
CA LYS A 604 -0.85 34.47 16.61
C LYS A 604 -1.24 34.37 18.08
N ASN A 605 -2.32 35.05 18.45
CA ASN A 605 -2.87 35.01 19.80
C ASN A 605 -3.51 33.66 20.15
N GLU A 606 -4.16 33.01 19.17
CA GLU A 606 -4.65 31.64 19.32
C GLU A 606 -3.50 30.66 19.56
N GLU A 607 -2.37 30.84 18.87
CA GLU A 607 -1.17 30.02 19.08
C GLU A 607 -0.65 30.15 20.52
N MET A 608 -0.59 31.38 21.06
CA MET A 608 -0.17 31.63 22.45
C MET A 608 -1.11 30.98 23.47
N LEU A 609 -2.42 30.96 23.20
CA LEU A 609 -3.39 30.25 24.03
C LEU A 609 -3.17 28.73 24.00
N LEU A 610 -2.91 28.15 22.81
CA LEU A 610 -2.68 26.72 22.64
C LEU A 610 -1.38 26.24 23.30
N VAL A 611 -0.26 26.96 23.15
CA VAL A 611 0.96 26.65 23.90
C VAL A 611 0.72 26.86 25.40
N GLY A 612 -0.01 27.90 25.81
CA GLY A 612 -0.40 28.11 27.20
C GLY A 612 -1.19 26.93 27.79
N ILE A 613 -1.99 26.22 27.00
CA ILE A 613 -2.71 25.02 27.44
C ILE A 613 -1.77 23.80 27.52
N THR A 614 -0.86 23.66 26.56
CA THR A 614 -0.02 22.45 26.39
C THR A 614 1.34 22.54 27.07
N TYR A 615 1.80 23.71 27.49
CA TYR A 615 3.08 23.88 28.16
C TYR A 615 3.05 23.40 29.63
N ASP A 616 4.17 22.87 30.13
CA ASP A 616 4.31 22.42 31.52
C ASP A 616 3.90 23.51 32.53
N ASN A 617 2.88 23.20 33.33
CA ASN A 617 2.09 24.24 33.94
C ASN A 617 2.81 24.94 35.11
N ILE A 618 2.90 26.27 35.03
CA ILE A 618 3.68 27.10 35.96
C ILE A 618 3.27 26.94 37.43
N PHE A 619 2.00 26.60 37.70
CA PHE A 619 1.49 26.45 39.07
C PHE A 619 1.94 25.15 39.75
N TYR A 620 2.58 24.23 39.01
CA TYR A 620 3.10 22.97 39.54
C TYR A 620 4.61 22.89 39.74
N ARG A 621 5.38 23.87 39.22
CA ARG A 621 6.86 23.86 39.26
C ARG A 621 7.45 23.66 40.67
N GLY A 622 6.79 24.14 41.74
CA GLY A 622 7.27 24.01 43.13
C GLY A 622 6.81 22.77 43.90
N LYS A 623 5.97 21.89 43.33
CA LYS A 623 5.54 20.63 43.98
C LYS A 623 6.48 19.45 43.70
N GLU A 624 7.33 19.54 42.68
CA GLU A 624 8.27 18.47 42.31
C GLU A 624 9.54 18.45 43.18
N GLU A 625 10.03 19.61 43.66
CA GLU A 625 11.22 19.68 44.53
C GLU A 625 11.02 19.02 45.91
N LYS A 626 9.80 19.03 46.45
CA LYS A 626 9.49 18.44 47.78
C LYS A 626 9.35 16.91 47.80
N LYS A 627 9.51 16.23 46.65
CA LYS A 627 9.44 14.76 46.56
C LYS A 627 10.81 14.08 46.44
N ASN A 628 11.88 14.85 46.38
CA ASN A 628 13.26 14.36 46.28
C ASN A 628 14.08 14.56 47.57
N ASP A 629 13.42 14.90 48.69
CA ASP A 629 13.99 14.85 50.04
C ASP A 629 13.45 13.65 50.82
#